data_AF-A0A955DCK3-F1
#
_entry.id   AF-A0A955DCK3-F1
#
_cell.length_a   1.000
_cell.length_b   1.000
_cell.length_c   1.000
_cell.angle_alpha   90.00
_cell.angle_beta   90.00
_cell.angle_gamma   90.00
#
_symmetry.space_group_name_H-M   'P 1'
#
loop_
_entity.id
_entity.type
_entity.pdbx_description
1 polymer ?
#
loop_
_entity_poly.entity_id
_entity_poly.type
_entity_poly.pdbx_seq_one_letter_code
_entity_poly.pdbx_strand_id
1 'polypeptide(L)'
;MRILHVIVSLNPAGGGPPMIAARLAAAQAGLGHEVHLVCHAAPGQEDAIDAALGDMPHGAAIHRHVLPPPTRLERWTGSGARRALQSLLGRVDVVHLHSVWEAILRVAAEEARRRDIPYFILLNGMLDPWSLAQRRLKKRLALAMGYRAMLDGAAALHLGNEDERRLIEPLGIRAPGVIIPNGIFLEEISDPPAPGTFYAAHPELDGCPYVLFLSRLHYKKGLDHLATAFGILARADPEVRLVVAGPDGGARTSFEAMIAASGLTERVHIVGPQYGRDKLAALVDAQCFTLPSRQEGFSVAITEAVG
;
A
#
# COMPACT_ATOMS: atom_id res chain seq x y z
N MET A 1 -2.01 -6.61 -24.66
CA MET A 1 -2.55 -5.24 -24.50
C MET A 1 -1.43 -4.32 -24.06
N ARG A 2 -1.60 -3.02 -24.31
CA ARG A 2 -0.78 -1.93 -23.78
C ARG A 2 -1.49 -1.29 -22.61
N ILE A 3 -0.91 -1.43 -21.42
CA ILE A 3 -1.53 -1.02 -20.16
C ILE A 3 -0.72 0.13 -19.56
N LEU A 4 -1.37 1.23 -19.22
CA LEU A 4 -0.73 2.37 -18.56
C LEU A 4 -1.17 2.48 -17.10
N HIS A 5 -0.26 2.25 -16.16
CA HIS A 5 -0.47 2.59 -14.76
C HIS A 5 -0.03 4.02 -14.47
N VAL A 6 -0.82 4.75 -13.70
CA VAL A 6 -0.49 6.10 -13.25
C VAL A 6 -0.61 6.17 -11.73
N ILE A 7 0.47 6.55 -11.07
CA ILE A 7 0.53 6.73 -9.62
C ILE A 7 1.31 8.00 -9.29
N VAL A 8 1.05 8.63 -8.14
CA VAL A 8 1.77 9.85 -7.74
C VAL A 8 3.26 9.61 -7.50
N SER A 9 3.62 8.50 -6.86
CA SER A 9 5.01 8.18 -6.51
C SER A 9 5.16 6.67 -6.37
N LEU A 10 6.32 6.16 -6.77
CA LEU A 10 6.72 4.77 -6.54
C LEU A 10 7.62 4.58 -5.31
N ASN A 11 7.87 5.63 -4.52
CA ASN A 11 8.73 5.48 -3.35
C ASN A 11 8.12 4.49 -2.33
N PRO A 12 8.80 3.36 -2.03
CA PRO A 12 8.28 2.36 -1.09
C PRO A 12 7.99 2.91 0.31
N ALA A 13 8.70 3.95 0.75
CA ALA A 13 8.45 4.63 2.02
C ALA A 13 7.04 5.22 2.10
N GLY A 14 6.40 5.51 0.96
CA GLY A 14 5.01 5.96 0.85
C GLY A 14 3.99 4.95 1.38
N GLY A 15 4.35 3.67 1.48
CA GLY A 15 3.51 2.60 2.05
C GLY A 15 2.92 1.67 1.01
N GLY A 16 1.71 1.16 1.28
CA GLY A 16 1.04 0.15 0.46
C GLY A 16 0.78 0.55 -0.99
N PRO A 17 0.22 1.74 -1.31
CA PRO A 17 -0.22 2.05 -2.67
C PRO A 17 0.89 2.00 -3.75
N PRO A 18 2.10 2.55 -3.52
CA PRO A 18 3.25 2.35 -4.42
C PRO A 18 3.54 0.88 -4.74
N MET A 19 3.55 0.04 -3.70
CA MET A 19 3.85 -1.38 -3.83
C MET A 19 2.74 -2.14 -4.56
N ILE A 20 1.47 -1.85 -4.24
CA ILE A 20 0.32 -2.46 -4.92
C ILE A 20 0.33 -2.10 -6.42
N ALA A 21 0.63 -0.84 -6.75
CA ALA A 21 0.70 -0.41 -8.14
C ALA A 21 1.81 -1.11 -8.93
N ALA A 22 3.00 -1.20 -8.33
CA ALA A 22 4.14 -1.90 -8.92
C ALA A 22 3.84 -3.40 -9.11
N ARG A 23 3.29 -4.07 -8.09
CA ARG A 23 2.98 -5.51 -8.12
C ARG A 23 1.91 -5.85 -9.14
N LEU A 24 0.84 -5.04 -9.23
CA LEU A 24 -0.19 -5.24 -10.25
C LEU A 24 0.38 -5.06 -11.66
N ALA A 25 1.20 -4.02 -11.86
CA ALA A 25 1.88 -3.79 -13.14
C ALA A 25 2.82 -4.95 -13.51
N ALA A 26 3.59 -5.45 -12.55
CA ALA A 26 4.50 -6.56 -12.74
C ALA A 26 3.76 -7.86 -13.08
N ALA A 27 2.68 -8.17 -12.36
CA ALA A 27 1.85 -9.33 -12.66
C ALA A 27 1.25 -9.29 -14.07
N GLN A 28 0.78 -8.11 -14.51
CA GLN A 28 0.28 -7.93 -15.88
C GLN A 28 1.38 -8.05 -16.93
N ALA A 29 2.61 -7.60 -16.62
CA ALA A 29 3.76 -7.82 -17.49
C ALA A 29 4.13 -9.31 -17.57
N GLY A 30 4.05 -10.04 -16.46
CA GLY A 30 4.23 -11.50 -16.40
C GLY A 30 3.20 -12.28 -17.24
N LEU A 31 2.00 -11.73 -17.42
CA LEU A 31 0.98 -12.26 -18.34
C LEU A 31 1.24 -11.92 -19.83
N GLY A 32 2.38 -11.29 -20.15
CA GLY A 32 2.79 -10.96 -21.52
C GLY A 32 2.19 -9.66 -22.08
N HIS A 33 1.69 -8.77 -21.22
CA HIS A 33 1.24 -7.43 -21.64
C HIS A 33 2.40 -6.43 -21.69
N GLU A 34 2.27 -5.42 -22.56
CA GLU A 34 3.20 -4.29 -22.61
C GLU A 34 2.74 -3.26 -21.55
N VAL A 35 3.47 -3.20 -20.43
CA VAL A 35 3.05 -2.42 -19.26
C VAL A 35 3.92 -1.18 -19.10
N HIS A 36 3.27 -0.03 -19.00
CA HIS A 36 3.89 1.26 -18.75
C HIS A 36 3.48 1.77 -17.36
N LEU A 37 4.41 2.38 -16.62
CA LEU A 37 4.13 2.95 -15.31
C LEU A 37 4.64 4.39 -15.22
N VAL A 38 3.74 5.33 -14.99
CA VAL A 38 4.04 6.77 -14.83
C VAL A 38 3.97 7.17 -13.37
N CYS A 39 5.02 7.85 -12.88
CA CYS A 39 5.03 8.43 -11.54
C CYS A 39 5.88 9.70 -11.43
N HIS A 40 5.76 10.45 -10.33
CA HIS A 40 6.71 11.50 -9.99
C HIS A 40 7.83 10.95 -9.09
N ALA A 41 9.07 11.36 -9.37
CA ALA A 41 10.22 11.10 -8.50
C ALA A 41 11.17 12.30 -8.48
N ALA A 42 11.84 12.54 -7.35
CA ALA A 42 12.92 13.51 -7.28
C ALA A 42 14.20 12.96 -7.90
N PRO A 43 15.11 13.81 -8.40
CA PRO A 43 16.43 13.35 -8.87
C PRO A 43 17.12 12.48 -7.81
N GLY A 44 17.65 11.33 -8.22
CA GLY A 44 18.28 10.35 -7.33
C GLY A 44 17.32 9.35 -6.66
N GLN A 45 15.99 9.47 -6.86
CA GLN A 45 15.04 8.44 -6.44
C GLN A 45 14.81 7.36 -7.51
N GLU A 46 15.31 7.58 -8.73
CA GLU A 46 15.15 6.66 -9.87
C GLU A 46 15.82 5.32 -9.58
N ASP A 47 17.06 5.31 -9.09
CA ASP A 47 17.79 4.09 -8.75
C ASP A 47 17.08 3.25 -7.68
N ALA A 48 16.46 3.91 -6.68
CA ALA A 48 15.71 3.23 -5.63
C ALA A 48 14.40 2.62 -6.16
N ILE A 49 13.76 3.28 -7.13
CA ILE A 49 12.58 2.73 -7.82
C ILE A 49 13.00 1.55 -8.69
N ASP A 50 14.12 1.66 -9.40
CA ASP A 50 14.63 0.61 -10.29
C ASP A 50 15.05 -0.63 -9.50
N ALA A 51 15.71 -0.46 -8.36
CA ALA A 51 15.98 -1.56 -7.44
C ALA A 51 14.67 -2.20 -6.96
N ALA A 52 13.70 -1.41 -6.49
CA ALA A 52 12.43 -1.94 -6.00
C ALA A 52 11.60 -2.68 -7.06
N LEU A 53 11.67 -2.27 -8.33
CA LEU A 53 11.04 -3.00 -9.44
C LEU A 53 11.87 -4.21 -9.87
N GLY A 54 13.20 -4.12 -9.86
CA GLY A 54 14.10 -5.20 -10.23
C GLY A 54 14.06 -6.39 -9.27
N ASP A 55 13.86 -6.14 -7.97
CA ASP A 55 13.74 -7.16 -6.94
C ASP A 55 12.41 -7.94 -7.01
N MET A 56 11.45 -7.45 -7.79
CA MET A 56 10.10 -8.01 -7.87
C MET A 56 9.97 -8.96 -9.08
N PRO A 57 9.29 -10.11 -8.94
CA PRO A 57 8.96 -10.98 -10.07
C PRO A 57 8.28 -10.20 -11.19
N HIS A 58 8.82 -10.33 -12.41
CA HIS A 58 8.37 -9.63 -13.63
C HIS A 58 8.49 -8.09 -13.62
N GLY A 59 9.01 -7.47 -12.55
CA GLY A 59 9.08 -6.01 -12.46
C GLY A 59 10.05 -5.37 -13.47
N ALA A 60 11.10 -6.08 -13.88
CA ALA A 60 12.02 -5.65 -14.93
C ALA A 60 11.36 -5.50 -16.33
N ALA A 61 10.18 -6.09 -16.54
CA ALA A 61 9.44 -5.98 -17.79
C ALA A 61 8.57 -4.70 -17.87
N ILE A 62 8.52 -3.88 -16.82
CA ILE A 62 7.73 -2.65 -16.77
C ILE A 62 8.49 -1.49 -17.44
N HIS A 63 7.85 -0.82 -18.40
CA HIS A 63 8.36 0.42 -18.97
C HIS A 63 8.02 1.62 -18.07
N ARG A 64 8.96 2.06 -17.23
CA ARG A 64 8.74 3.23 -16.36
C ARG A 64 8.89 4.57 -17.09
N HIS A 65 8.11 5.56 -16.64
CA HIS A 65 8.12 6.94 -17.11
C HIS A 65 8.12 7.87 -15.89
N VAL A 66 9.27 8.49 -15.61
CA VAL A 66 9.44 9.34 -14.42
C VAL A 66 9.24 10.80 -14.79
N LEU A 67 8.35 11.46 -14.06
CA LEU A 67 8.09 12.88 -14.16
C LEU A 67 8.78 13.63 -13.02
N PRO A 68 9.25 14.87 -13.24
CA PRO A 68 9.83 15.68 -12.17
C PRO A 68 8.79 15.94 -11.07
N PRO A 69 9.21 16.18 -9.82
CA PRO A 69 8.28 16.41 -8.71
C PRO A 69 7.35 17.59 -8.99
N PRO A 70 6.06 17.50 -8.62
CA PRO A 70 5.11 18.54 -8.98
C PRO A 70 5.35 19.80 -8.14
N THR A 71 5.56 20.92 -8.83
CA THR A 71 5.52 22.26 -8.23
C THR A 71 4.15 22.53 -7.60
N ARG A 72 4.02 23.60 -6.80
CA ARG A 72 2.72 23.96 -6.21
C ARG A 72 1.63 24.16 -7.26
N LEU A 73 1.98 24.78 -8.39
CA LEU A 73 1.06 24.97 -9.51
C LEU A 73 0.71 23.63 -10.17
N GLU A 74 1.70 22.77 -10.40
CA GLU A 74 1.50 21.46 -11.02
C GLU A 74 0.60 20.55 -10.20
N ARG A 75 0.66 20.62 -8.86
CA ARG A 75 -0.27 19.86 -7.98
C ARG A 75 -1.73 20.26 -8.15
N TRP A 76 -2.00 21.46 -8.68
CA TRP A 76 -3.35 21.93 -8.96
C TRP A 76 -3.74 21.67 -10.42
N THR A 77 -2.89 22.06 -11.36
CA THR A 77 -3.21 22.03 -12.79
C THR A 77 -3.00 20.65 -13.42
N GLY A 78 -1.92 19.96 -13.03
CA GLY A 78 -1.42 18.75 -13.68
C GLY A 78 -0.99 18.98 -15.15
N SER A 79 -0.56 20.19 -15.51
CA SER A 79 -0.30 20.55 -16.91
C SER A 79 0.98 19.93 -17.46
N GLY A 80 2.03 19.80 -16.65
CA GLY A 80 3.23 19.05 -16.98
C GLY A 80 2.92 17.56 -17.18
N ALA A 81 2.20 16.97 -16.23
CA ALA A 81 1.69 15.60 -16.32
C ALA A 81 0.84 15.40 -17.57
N ARG A 82 -0.04 16.36 -17.91
CA ARG A 82 -0.87 16.29 -19.13
C ARG A 82 -0.02 16.12 -20.38
N ARG A 83 1.00 16.95 -20.56
CA ARG A 83 1.87 16.90 -21.73
C ARG A 83 2.57 15.56 -21.86
N ALA A 84 3.09 15.03 -20.76
CA ALA A 84 3.74 13.72 -20.76
C ALA A 84 2.74 12.57 -21.03
N LEU A 85 1.53 12.64 -20.46
CA LEU A 85 0.50 11.63 -20.68
C LEU A 85 -0.04 11.64 -22.12
N GLN A 86 -0.08 12.81 -22.77
CA GLN A 86 -0.55 12.93 -24.15
C GLN A 86 0.30 12.15 -25.15
N SER A 87 1.63 12.06 -24.94
CA SER A 87 2.50 11.26 -25.81
C SER A 87 2.37 9.76 -25.56
N LEU A 88 2.16 9.36 -24.30
CA LEU A 88 2.03 7.96 -23.90
C LEU A 88 0.67 7.35 -24.28
N LEU A 89 -0.41 8.09 -24.08
CA LEU A 89 -1.78 7.58 -24.29
C LEU A 89 -2.13 7.29 -25.75
N GLY A 90 -1.38 7.78 -26.73
CA GLY A 90 -1.67 7.56 -28.16
C GLY A 90 -1.58 6.10 -28.61
N ARG A 91 -1.11 5.19 -27.75
CA ARG A 91 -0.88 3.76 -28.05
C ARG A 91 -1.39 2.82 -26.96
N VAL A 92 -2.20 3.31 -26.02
CA VAL A 92 -2.61 2.54 -24.83
C VAL A 92 -4.02 1.99 -25.01
N ASP A 93 -4.23 0.73 -24.65
CA ASP A 93 -5.54 0.07 -24.71
C ASP A 93 -6.37 0.36 -23.44
N VAL A 94 -5.71 0.51 -22.29
CA VAL A 94 -6.36 0.71 -20.99
C VAL A 94 -5.46 1.46 -20.00
N VAL A 95 -6.07 2.29 -19.16
CA VAL A 95 -5.38 3.02 -18.09
C VAL A 95 -5.81 2.53 -16.71
N HIS A 96 -4.86 2.39 -15.80
CA HIS A 96 -5.12 2.05 -14.40
C HIS A 96 -4.58 3.15 -13.49
N LEU A 97 -5.48 3.85 -12.81
CA LEU A 97 -5.16 4.93 -11.88
C LEU A 97 -5.07 4.40 -10.46
N HIS A 98 -3.99 4.73 -9.76
CA HIS A 98 -3.76 4.29 -8.39
C HIS A 98 -3.87 5.46 -7.43
N SER A 99 -4.86 5.43 -6.52
CA SER A 99 -5.30 6.52 -5.63
C SER A 99 -6.32 7.47 -6.29
N VAL A 100 -6.61 8.60 -5.64
CA VAL A 100 -7.74 9.48 -6.03
C VAL A 100 -7.39 10.96 -6.04
N TRP A 101 -6.56 11.49 -5.13
CA TRP A 101 -6.57 12.91 -4.78
C TRP A 101 -5.49 13.75 -5.48
N GLU A 102 -4.82 13.18 -6.48
CA GLU A 102 -3.67 13.78 -7.15
C GLU A 102 -4.00 14.24 -8.57
N ALA A 103 -3.53 15.44 -8.93
CA ALA A 103 -3.86 16.07 -10.22
C ALA A 103 -3.41 15.24 -11.43
N ILE A 104 -2.31 14.49 -11.31
CA ILE A 104 -1.85 13.56 -12.36
C ILE A 104 -2.93 12.52 -12.71
N LEU A 105 -3.66 12.00 -11.72
CA LEU A 105 -4.72 11.01 -11.92
C LEU A 105 -5.94 11.64 -12.59
N ARG A 106 -6.35 12.82 -12.11
CA ARG A 106 -7.45 13.59 -12.73
C ARG A 106 -7.16 13.89 -14.20
N VAL A 107 -5.95 14.33 -14.50
CA VAL A 107 -5.52 14.65 -15.86
C VAL A 107 -5.42 13.40 -16.72
N ALA A 108 -4.88 12.29 -16.20
CA ALA A 108 -4.85 11.01 -16.91
C ALA A 108 -6.27 10.54 -17.29
N ALA A 109 -7.22 10.61 -16.36
CA ALA A 109 -8.62 10.29 -16.63
C ALA A 109 -9.26 11.20 -17.68
N GLU A 110 -9.00 12.51 -17.60
CA GLU A 110 -9.49 13.46 -18.61
C GLU A 110 -8.93 13.17 -20.01
N GLU A 111 -7.62 12.90 -20.13
CA GLU A 111 -6.98 12.58 -21.41
C GLU A 111 -7.42 11.22 -21.96
N ALA A 112 -7.66 10.23 -21.09
CA ALA A 112 -8.20 8.92 -21.46
C ALA A 112 -9.63 9.06 -22.02
N ARG A 113 -10.52 9.79 -21.34
CA ARG A 113 -11.87 10.06 -21.84
C ARG A 113 -11.90 10.79 -23.17
N ARG A 114 -10.99 11.75 -23.40
CA ARG A 114 -10.91 12.46 -24.70
C ARG A 114 -10.47 11.58 -25.87
N ARG A 115 -9.89 10.41 -25.58
CA ARG A 115 -9.41 9.44 -26.57
C ARG A 115 -10.25 8.17 -26.59
N ASP A 116 -11.36 8.14 -25.86
CA ASP A 116 -12.21 6.97 -25.67
C ASP A 116 -11.44 5.74 -25.13
N ILE A 117 -10.39 5.97 -24.35
CA ILE A 117 -9.62 4.91 -23.68
C ILE A 117 -10.27 4.60 -22.33
N PRO A 118 -10.68 3.35 -22.07
CA PRO A 118 -11.23 2.98 -20.77
C PRO A 118 -10.18 3.10 -19.67
N TYR A 119 -10.62 3.55 -18.49
CA TYR A 119 -9.74 3.62 -17.33
C TYR A 119 -10.40 3.06 -16.06
N PHE A 120 -9.57 2.47 -15.22
CA PHE A 120 -9.93 1.89 -13.93
C PHE A 120 -9.29 2.72 -12.82
N ILE A 121 -9.92 2.75 -11.64
CA ILE A 121 -9.38 3.45 -10.47
C ILE A 121 -9.30 2.49 -9.29
N LEU A 122 -8.09 2.20 -8.83
CA LEU A 122 -7.85 1.50 -7.58
C LEU A 122 -7.89 2.49 -6.41
N LEU A 123 -8.89 2.34 -5.55
CA LEU A 123 -9.19 3.31 -4.50
C LEU A 123 -8.26 3.21 -3.28
N ASN A 124 -7.89 2.00 -2.85
CA ASN A 124 -7.03 1.75 -1.69
C ASN A 124 -7.49 2.47 -0.40
N GLY A 125 -8.80 2.51 -0.16
CA GLY A 125 -9.43 3.16 0.99
C GLY A 125 -9.48 4.69 0.93
N MET A 126 -9.01 5.34 -0.13
CA MET A 126 -8.90 6.82 -0.18
C MET A 126 -10.25 7.57 -0.13
N LEU A 127 -11.36 6.85 -0.32
CA LEU A 127 -12.74 7.34 -0.29
C LEU A 127 -13.52 6.87 0.94
N ASP A 128 -12.87 6.21 1.90
CA ASP A 128 -13.54 5.80 3.13
C ASP A 128 -14.02 7.02 3.98
N PRO A 129 -15.01 6.86 4.89
CA PRO A 129 -15.53 7.95 5.70
C PRO A 129 -14.51 8.68 6.56
N TRP A 130 -13.53 7.98 7.14
CA TRP A 130 -12.45 8.59 7.93
C TRP A 130 -11.54 9.43 7.04
N SER A 131 -11.16 8.88 5.88
CA SER A 131 -10.36 9.57 4.88
C SER A 131 -11.09 10.80 4.36
N LEU A 132 -12.37 10.71 4.03
CA LEU A 132 -13.21 11.84 3.62
C LEU A 132 -13.44 12.86 4.73
N ALA A 133 -13.47 12.41 6.00
CA ALA A 133 -13.59 13.28 7.15
C ALA A 133 -12.37 14.18 7.33
N GLN A 134 -11.21 13.80 6.78
CA GLN A 134 -10.03 14.66 6.78
C GLN A 134 -10.11 15.73 5.70
N ARG A 135 -9.85 16.99 6.07
CA ARG A 135 -9.82 18.13 5.14
C ARG A 135 -11.11 18.21 4.29
N ARG A 136 -12.27 17.95 4.91
CA ARG A 136 -13.59 17.81 4.25
C ARG A 136 -13.86 18.85 3.19
N LEU A 137 -13.65 20.13 3.51
CA LEU A 137 -13.89 21.25 2.58
C LEU A 137 -13.01 21.16 1.33
N LYS A 138 -11.73 20.81 1.48
CA LYS A 138 -10.81 20.64 0.34
C LYS A 138 -11.24 19.48 -0.54
N LYS A 139 -11.69 18.37 0.04
CA LYS A 139 -12.16 17.20 -0.72
C LYS A 139 -13.48 17.47 -1.42
N ARG A 140 -14.42 18.17 -0.78
CA ARG A 140 -15.66 18.63 -1.42
C ARG A 140 -15.38 19.54 -2.62
N LEU A 141 -14.45 20.48 -2.47
CA LEU A 141 -14.02 21.33 -3.58
C LEU A 141 -13.33 20.52 -4.68
N ALA A 142 -12.43 19.60 -4.33
CA ALA A 142 -11.78 18.73 -5.31
C ALA A 142 -12.80 17.90 -6.11
N LEU A 143 -13.81 17.31 -5.45
CA LEU A 143 -14.90 16.61 -6.12
C LEU A 143 -15.61 17.50 -7.14
N ALA A 144 -15.92 18.75 -6.77
CA ALA A 144 -16.49 19.74 -7.68
C ALA A 144 -15.54 20.14 -8.82
N MET A 145 -14.22 20.14 -8.59
CA MET A 145 -13.18 20.48 -9.57
C MET A 145 -12.76 19.30 -10.47
N GLY A 146 -13.68 18.38 -10.77
CA GLY A 146 -13.47 17.32 -11.76
C GLY A 146 -13.04 15.96 -11.22
N TYR A 147 -12.73 15.82 -9.92
CA TYR A 147 -12.49 14.50 -9.33
C TYR A 147 -13.78 13.65 -9.30
N ARG A 148 -14.96 14.27 -9.15
CA ARG A 148 -16.23 13.56 -9.30
C ARG A 148 -16.42 13.02 -10.72
N ALA A 149 -16.11 13.83 -11.73
CA ALA A 149 -16.17 13.42 -13.13
C ALA A 149 -15.15 12.31 -13.45
N MET A 150 -13.96 12.35 -12.82
CA MET A 150 -13.00 11.26 -12.88
C MET A 150 -13.57 9.97 -12.30
N LEU A 151 -14.17 10.00 -11.11
CA LEU A 151 -14.74 8.80 -10.48
C LEU A 151 -15.92 8.25 -11.29
N ASP A 152 -16.87 9.11 -11.67
CA ASP A 152 -18.07 8.70 -12.38
C ASP A 152 -17.81 8.25 -13.84
N GLY A 153 -16.73 8.72 -14.45
CA GLY A 153 -16.38 8.37 -15.84
C GLY A 153 -15.49 7.13 -15.97
N ALA A 154 -15.12 6.49 -14.86
CA ALA A 154 -14.30 5.28 -14.89
C ALA A 154 -15.09 4.11 -15.47
N ALA A 155 -14.40 3.23 -16.20
CA ALA A 155 -14.99 1.98 -16.68
C ALA A 155 -15.39 1.07 -15.50
N ALA A 156 -14.56 1.04 -14.46
CA ALA A 156 -14.91 0.52 -13.13
C ALA A 156 -14.00 1.09 -12.04
N LEU A 157 -14.50 1.06 -10.81
CA LEU A 157 -13.71 1.23 -9.60
C LEU A 157 -13.20 -0.14 -9.17
N HIS A 158 -11.87 -0.28 -9.06
CA HIS A 158 -11.22 -1.46 -8.52
C HIS A 158 -11.20 -1.33 -7.00
N LEU A 159 -11.90 -2.25 -6.34
CA LEU A 159 -12.05 -2.33 -4.89
C LEU A 159 -11.32 -3.56 -4.36
N GLY A 160 -10.69 -3.46 -3.19
CA GLY A 160 -9.96 -4.56 -2.58
C GLY A 160 -10.85 -5.58 -1.89
N ASN A 161 -12.01 -5.17 -1.36
CA ASN A 161 -12.93 -6.04 -0.61
C ASN A 161 -14.37 -5.49 -0.57
N GLU A 162 -15.26 -6.25 0.07
CA GLU A 162 -16.68 -5.88 0.24
C GLU A 162 -16.88 -4.67 1.15
N ASP A 163 -16.06 -4.53 2.19
CA ASP A 163 -16.16 -3.41 3.13
C ASP A 163 -15.86 -2.08 2.43
N GLU A 164 -14.86 -2.03 1.55
CA GLU A 164 -14.55 -0.87 0.74
C GLU A 164 -15.74 -0.50 -0.17
N ARG A 165 -16.41 -1.49 -0.78
CA ARG A 165 -17.63 -1.25 -1.55
C ARG A 165 -18.72 -0.59 -0.70
N ARG A 166 -19.01 -1.16 0.47
CA ARG A 166 -20.01 -0.62 1.41
C ARG A 166 -19.68 0.79 1.87
N LEU A 167 -18.40 1.07 2.11
CA LEU A 167 -17.94 2.38 2.59
C LEU A 167 -18.06 3.49 1.53
N ILE A 168 -18.00 3.15 0.24
CA ILE A 168 -18.13 4.13 -0.85
C ILE A 168 -19.55 4.24 -1.40
N GLU A 169 -20.43 3.28 -1.13
CA GLU A 169 -21.82 3.28 -1.61
C GLU A 169 -22.57 4.60 -1.32
N PRO A 170 -22.48 5.22 -0.12
CA PRO A 170 -23.17 6.48 0.17
C PRO A 170 -22.69 7.67 -0.67
N LEU A 171 -21.56 7.55 -1.37
CA LEU A 171 -21.03 8.60 -2.26
C LEU A 171 -21.79 8.66 -3.58
N GLY A 172 -22.56 7.61 -3.92
CA GLY A 172 -23.37 7.54 -5.13
C GLY A 172 -22.54 7.70 -6.40
N ILE A 173 -21.31 7.16 -6.43
CA ILE A 173 -20.45 7.19 -7.62
C ILE A 173 -21.09 6.33 -8.71
N ARG A 174 -21.13 6.84 -9.95
CA ARG A 174 -21.85 6.19 -11.06
C ARG A 174 -21.12 4.98 -11.65
N ALA A 175 -19.79 4.99 -11.62
CA ALA A 175 -18.98 3.90 -12.15
C ALA A 175 -19.21 2.61 -11.34
N PRO A 176 -19.29 1.44 -11.99
CA PRO A 176 -19.49 0.17 -11.29
C PRO A 176 -18.27 -0.18 -10.41
N GLY A 177 -18.52 -0.76 -9.24
CA GLY A 177 -17.46 -1.24 -8.34
C GLY A 177 -17.18 -2.73 -8.52
N VAL A 178 -15.97 -3.08 -8.94
CA VAL A 178 -15.50 -4.46 -9.11
C VAL A 178 -14.52 -4.80 -8.00
N ILE A 179 -14.77 -5.89 -7.27
CA ILE A 179 -13.85 -6.36 -6.23
C ILE A 179 -12.80 -7.25 -6.88
N ILE A 180 -11.54 -6.83 -6.79
CA ILE A 180 -10.37 -7.61 -7.18
C ILE A 180 -9.36 -7.46 -6.03
N PRO A 181 -9.21 -8.50 -5.19
CA PRO A 181 -8.27 -8.45 -4.06
C PRO A 181 -6.81 -8.25 -4.50
N ASN A 182 -5.97 -7.70 -3.62
CA ASN A 182 -4.54 -7.61 -3.92
C ASN A 182 -3.90 -9.01 -3.86
N GLY A 183 -3.12 -9.34 -4.89
CA GLY A 183 -2.34 -10.56 -4.95
C GLY A 183 -0.94 -10.42 -4.36
N ILE A 184 -0.29 -11.56 -4.16
CA ILE A 184 1.14 -11.69 -3.87
C ILE A 184 1.80 -12.58 -4.92
N PHE A 185 3.11 -12.42 -5.11
CA PHE A 185 3.89 -13.39 -5.88
C PHE A 185 4.20 -14.58 -4.99
N LEU A 186 3.79 -15.77 -5.43
CA LEU A 186 4.04 -17.00 -4.68
C LEU A 186 5.54 -17.34 -4.68
N GLU A 187 6.26 -16.92 -5.70
CA GLU A 187 7.71 -17.07 -5.85
C GLU A 187 8.49 -16.41 -4.70
N GLU A 188 7.93 -15.34 -4.11
CA GLU A 188 8.55 -14.64 -2.98
C GLU A 188 8.39 -15.40 -1.66
N ILE A 189 7.41 -16.30 -1.55
CA ILE A 189 7.10 -17.04 -0.32
C ILE A 189 7.33 -18.55 -0.44
N SER A 190 7.56 -19.07 -1.65
CA SER A 190 7.69 -20.51 -1.91
C SER A 190 8.97 -21.16 -1.36
N ASP A 191 9.99 -20.36 -1.06
CA ASP A 191 11.26 -20.80 -0.45
C ASP A 191 11.54 -20.00 0.83
N PRO A 192 10.79 -20.25 1.92
CA PRO A 192 10.95 -19.52 3.16
C PRO A 192 12.29 -19.86 3.84
N PRO A 193 12.86 -18.95 4.64
CA PRO A 193 14.00 -19.26 5.49
C PRO A 193 13.72 -20.45 6.43
N ALA A 194 14.79 -21.16 6.82
CA ALA A 194 14.65 -22.29 7.74
C ALA A 194 14.11 -21.83 9.11
N PRO A 195 13.29 -22.65 9.79
CA PRO A 195 12.86 -22.34 11.15
C PRO A 195 14.04 -22.07 12.09
N GLY A 196 13.90 -21.09 12.98
CA GLY A 196 14.94 -20.61 13.88
C GLY A 196 15.79 -19.46 13.31
N THR A 197 15.64 -19.11 12.04
CA THR A 197 16.43 -18.03 11.40
C THR A 197 16.19 -16.68 12.09
N PHE A 198 14.95 -16.37 12.47
CA PHE A 198 14.65 -15.10 13.14
C PHE A 198 15.16 -15.08 14.57
N TYR A 199 15.02 -16.19 15.29
CA TYR A 199 15.60 -16.35 16.63
C TYR A 199 17.13 -16.18 16.64
N ALA A 200 17.83 -16.69 15.62
CA ALA A 200 19.28 -16.52 15.50
C ALA A 200 19.69 -15.05 15.30
N ALA A 201 18.86 -14.26 14.62
CA ALA A 201 19.08 -12.82 14.42
C ALA A 201 18.67 -11.99 15.65
N HIS A 202 17.77 -12.51 16.49
CA HIS A 202 17.20 -11.84 17.66
C HIS A 202 17.39 -12.69 18.94
N PRO A 203 18.64 -12.87 19.42
CA PRO A 203 18.94 -13.69 20.59
C PRO A 203 18.27 -13.16 21.88
N GLU A 204 17.88 -11.89 21.92
CA GLU A 204 17.09 -11.30 23.01
C GLU A 204 15.71 -11.94 23.22
N LEU A 205 15.22 -12.72 22.25
CA LEU A 205 13.99 -13.50 22.39
C LEU A 205 14.19 -14.78 23.22
N ASP A 206 15.42 -15.24 23.42
CA ASP A 206 15.79 -16.43 24.20
C ASP A 206 15.00 -17.71 23.81
N GLY A 207 14.64 -17.82 22.52
CA GLY A 207 13.83 -18.93 22.03
C GLY A 207 12.36 -18.93 22.50
N CYS A 208 11.92 -17.91 23.24
CA CYS A 208 10.55 -17.79 23.71
C CYS A 208 9.56 -17.66 22.53
N PRO A 209 8.36 -18.27 22.61
CA PRO A 209 7.33 -18.10 21.58
C PRO A 209 6.93 -16.63 21.46
N TYR A 210 6.68 -16.14 20.24
CA TYR A 210 6.25 -14.76 20.05
C TYR A 210 5.04 -14.59 19.14
N VAL A 211 4.28 -13.54 19.44
CA VAL A 211 3.27 -12.96 18.54
C VAL A 211 3.93 -11.86 17.72
N LEU A 212 3.71 -11.86 16.41
CA LEU A 212 4.28 -10.89 15.48
C LEU A 212 3.26 -9.85 15.07
N PHE A 213 3.57 -8.58 15.31
CA PHE A 213 2.97 -7.46 14.60
C PHE A 213 3.93 -6.99 13.50
N LEU A 214 3.45 -6.88 12.26
CA LEU A 214 4.23 -6.41 11.12
C LEU A 214 3.45 -5.39 10.29
N SER A 215 3.76 -4.11 10.49
CA SER A 215 3.22 -2.97 9.73
C SER A 215 3.90 -1.69 10.20
N ARG A 216 3.81 -0.60 9.43
CA ARG A 216 4.16 0.74 9.93
C ARG A 216 3.47 1.03 11.27
N LEU A 217 4.23 1.52 12.25
CA LEU A 217 3.72 1.83 13.59
C LEU A 217 2.92 3.13 13.55
N HIS A 218 1.63 3.00 13.22
CA HIS A 218 0.72 4.13 13.02
C HIS A 218 -0.61 3.86 13.72
N TYR A 219 -1.28 4.90 14.21
CA TYR A 219 -2.55 4.79 14.96
C TYR A 219 -3.62 3.92 14.27
N LYS A 220 -3.74 4.02 12.94
CA LYS A 220 -4.67 3.19 12.15
C LYS A 220 -4.43 1.68 12.27
N LYS A 221 -3.19 1.27 12.54
CA LYS A 221 -2.77 -0.13 12.63
C LYS A 221 -3.05 -0.75 14.00
N GLY A 222 -3.65 0.02 14.92
CA GLY A 222 -4.24 -0.51 16.14
C GLY A 222 -3.23 -0.90 17.23
N LEU A 223 -2.08 -0.22 17.30
CA LEU A 223 -1.05 -0.53 18.30
C LEU A 223 -1.54 -0.43 19.76
N ASP A 224 -2.53 0.40 20.02
CA ASP A 224 -3.21 0.48 21.31
C ASP A 224 -4.11 -0.72 21.60
N HIS A 225 -4.81 -1.24 20.58
CA HIS A 225 -5.50 -2.53 20.70
C HIS A 225 -4.50 -3.67 20.90
N LEU A 226 -3.36 -3.63 20.19
CA LEU A 226 -2.28 -4.60 20.34
C LEU A 226 -1.72 -4.60 21.77
N ALA A 227 -1.37 -3.43 22.31
CA ALA A 227 -0.87 -3.30 23.68
C ALA A 227 -1.86 -3.86 24.69
N THR A 228 -3.15 -3.53 24.55
CA THR A 228 -4.22 -4.02 25.42
C THR A 228 -4.36 -5.55 25.33
N ALA A 229 -4.42 -6.09 24.12
CA ALA A 229 -4.56 -7.53 23.89
C ALA A 229 -3.35 -8.31 24.39
N PHE A 230 -2.13 -7.82 24.13
CA PHE A 230 -0.91 -8.44 24.65
C PHE A 230 -0.86 -8.40 26.17
N GLY A 231 -1.33 -7.32 26.81
CA GLY A 231 -1.43 -7.25 28.27
C GLY A 231 -2.37 -8.28 28.90
N ILE A 232 -3.35 -8.79 28.15
CA ILE A 232 -4.19 -9.91 28.58
C ILE A 232 -3.44 -11.23 28.39
N LEU A 233 -2.87 -11.44 27.20
CA LEU A 233 -2.15 -12.66 26.84
C LEU A 233 -0.95 -12.90 27.76
N ALA A 234 -0.18 -11.86 28.04
CA ALA A 234 1.02 -11.91 28.88
C ALA A 234 0.73 -12.36 30.33
N ARG A 235 -0.50 -12.22 30.82
CA ARG A 235 -0.92 -12.74 32.13
C ARG A 235 -1.26 -14.22 32.08
N ALA A 236 -1.77 -14.70 30.95
CA ALA A 236 -2.13 -16.10 30.76
C ALA A 236 -0.91 -16.97 30.40
N ASP A 237 0.06 -16.40 29.69
CA ASP A 237 1.29 -17.06 29.29
C ASP A 237 2.49 -16.15 29.68
N PRO A 238 3.31 -16.52 30.67
CA PRO A 238 4.50 -15.74 31.07
C PRO A 238 5.66 -15.77 30.06
N GLU A 239 5.71 -16.79 29.21
CA GLU A 239 6.83 -17.02 28.27
C GLU A 239 6.62 -16.28 26.97
N VAL A 240 5.38 -16.01 26.57
CA VAL A 240 5.13 -15.33 25.29
C VAL A 240 5.78 -13.94 25.22
N ARG A 241 6.35 -13.62 24.05
CA ARG A 241 6.89 -12.31 23.70
C ARG A 241 6.04 -11.65 22.63
N LEU A 242 6.16 -10.33 22.50
CA LEU A 242 5.58 -9.58 21.39
C LEU A 242 6.70 -9.00 20.55
N VAL A 243 6.76 -9.37 19.27
CA VAL A 243 7.65 -8.76 18.29
C VAL A 243 6.86 -7.72 17.50
N VAL A 244 7.37 -6.48 17.45
CA VAL A 244 6.75 -5.36 16.74
C VAL A 244 7.72 -4.89 15.65
N ALA A 245 7.39 -5.23 14.41
CA ALA A 245 8.18 -4.95 13.23
C ALA A 245 7.51 -3.89 12.33
N GLY A 246 8.30 -2.91 11.90
CA GLY A 246 7.88 -1.88 10.97
C GLY A 246 8.57 -0.53 11.18
N PRO A 247 8.50 0.37 10.18
CA PRO A 247 8.99 1.74 10.35
C PRO A 247 8.06 2.54 11.26
N ASP A 248 8.61 3.50 12.01
CA ASP A 248 7.80 4.38 12.85
C ASP A 248 6.94 5.33 11.99
N GLY A 249 5.62 5.28 12.21
CA GLY A 249 4.64 6.16 11.61
C GLY A 249 4.14 7.25 12.57
N GLY A 250 4.81 7.45 13.70
CA GLY A 250 4.45 8.41 14.74
C GLY A 250 3.62 7.82 15.89
N ALA A 251 3.51 6.49 15.98
CA ALA A 251 2.82 5.81 17.09
C ALA A 251 3.75 5.00 17.99
N ARG A 252 5.07 4.97 17.71
CA ARG A 252 6.03 4.21 18.53
C ARG A 252 6.06 4.68 19.98
N THR A 253 6.28 5.97 20.23
CA THR A 253 6.42 6.50 21.59
C THR A 253 5.18 6.26 22.45
N SER A 254 3.98 6.44 21.89
CA SER A 254 2.74 6.18 22.64
C SER A 254 2.55 4.69 22.92
N PHE A 255 2.95 3.82 21.98
CA PHE A 255 2.94 2.38 22.18
C PHE A 255 3.90 1.93 23.29
N GLU A 256 5.16 2.38 23.26
CA GLU A 256 6.16 2.09 24.29
C GLU A 256 5.66 2.55 25.68
N ALA A 257 5.02 3.72 25.78
CA ALA A 257 4.44 4.20 27.03
C ALA A 257 3.32 3.29 27.57
N MET A 258 2.45 2.76 26.70
CA MET A 258 1.39 1.81 27.11
C MET A 258 1.96 0.48 27.61
N ILE A 259 3.01 -0.03 26.95
CA ILE A 259 3.70 -1.25 27.36
C ILE A 259 4.41 -1.05 28.70
N ALA A 260 5.12 0.07 28.88
CA ALA A 260 5.81 0.40 30.12
C ALA A 260 4.83 0.56 31.29
N ALA A 261 3.69 1.23 31.08
CA ALA A 261 2.63 1.35 32.08
C ALA A 261 2.02 0.00 32.49
N SER A 262 2.13 -1.01 31.62
CA SER A 262 1.68 -2.38 31.88
C SER A 262 2.76 -3.28 32.49
N GLY A 263 3.99 -2.77 32.70
CA GLY A 263 5.13 -3.55 33.21
C GLY A 263 5.65 -4.62 32.25
N LEU A 264 5.42 -4.46 30.94
CA LEU A 264 5.72 -5.47 29.92
C LEU A 264 6.92 -5.15 29.04
N THR A 265 7.72 -4.13 29.39
CA THR A 265 8.84 -3.64 28.57
C THR A 265 9.81 -4.75 28.16
N GLU A 266 10.20 -5.62 29.10
CA GLU A 266 11.13 -6.73 28.86
C GLU A 266 10.55 -7.85 27.96
N ARG A 267 9.26 -7.77 27.64
CA ARG A 267 8.54 -8.80 26.85
C ARG A 267 8.11 -8.31 25.47
N VAL A 268 8.42 -7.06 25.13
CA VAL A 268 8.07 -6.44 23.85
C VAL A 268 9.33 -6.00 23.13
N HIS A 269 9.57 -6.58 21.95
CA HIS A 269 10.75 -6.36 21.14
C HIS A 269 10.37 -5.58 19.88
N ILE A 270 10.74 -4.29 19.84
CA ILE A 270 10.53 -3.44 18.66
C ILE A 270 11.77 -3.56 17.76
N VAL A 271 11.67 -4.37 16.71
CA VAL A 271 12.82 -4.79 15.87
C VAL A 271 13.03 -3.91 14.63
N GLY A 272 12.28 -2.81 14.51
CA GLY A 272 12.34 -1.94 13.33
C GLY A 272 11.73 -2.59 12.07
N PRO A 273 11.91 -1.98 10.89
CA PRO A 273 11.31 -2.47 9.66
C PRO A 273 11.96 -3.77 9.18
N GLN A 274 11.13 -4.71 8.73
CA GLN A 274 11.55 -6.01 8.20
C GLN A 274 11.12 -6.13 6.73
N TYR A 275 12.03 -6.61 5.87
CA TYR A 275 11.82 -6.73 4.42
C TYR A 275 12.36 -8.07 3.90
N GLY A 276 11.97 -8.44 2.69
CA GLY A 276 12.51 -9.62 1.99
C GLY A 276 12.55 -10.88 2.87
N ARG A 277 13.73 -11.51 2.95
CA ARG A 277 13.92 -12.75 3.72
C ARG A 277 13.78 -12.57 5.22
N ASP A 278 14.18 -11.44 5.79
CA ASP A 278 14.05 -11.21 7.24
C ASP A 278 12.58 -11.13 7.67
N LYS A 279 11.74 -10.53 6.82
CA LYS A 279 10.29 -10.51 6.98
C LYS A 279 9.71 -11.94 7.00
N LEU A 280 10.15 -12.79 6.08
CA LEU A 280 9.71 -14.18 6.00
C LEU A 280 10.19 -14.99 7.19
N ALA A 281 11.44 -14.81 7.62
CA ALA A 281 11.96 -15.45 8.83
C ALA A 281 11.10 -15.10 10.05
N ALA A 282 10.76 -13.81 10.21
CA ALA A 282 9.89 -13.35 11.29
C ALA A 282 8.50 -14.00 11.23
N LEU A 283 7.92 -14.18 10.03
CA LEU A 283 6.62 -14.83 9.85
C LEU A 283 6.68 -16.33 10.15
N VAL A 284 7.72 -17.03 9.66
CA VAL A 284 7.93 -18.48 9.83
C VAL A 284 8.06 -18.87 11.30
N ASP A 285 8.83 -18.08 12.06
CA ASP A 285 9.10 -18.37 13.47
C ASP A 285 8.01 -17.85 14.43
N ALA A 286 7.05 -17.05 13.93
CA ALA A 286 5.96 -16.50 14.74
C ALA A 286 4.92 -17.58 15.07
N GLN A 287 4.43 -17.59 16.31
CA GLN A 287 3.28 -18.42 16.69
C GLN A 287 1.96 -17.87 16.16
N CYS A 288 1.90 -16.56 15.98
CA CYS A 288 0.71 -15.86 15.51
C CYS A 288 1.10 -14.54 14.88
N PHE A 289 0.53 -14.24 13.71
CA PHE A 289 0.58 -12.92 13.11
C PHE A 289 -0.64 -12.09 13.53
N THR A 290 -0.42 -10.86 13.98
CA THR A 290 -1.48 -9.94 14.41
C THR A 290 -1.37 -8.59 13.71
N LEU A 291 -2.51 -8.13 13.20
CA LEU A 291 -2.67 -6.81 12.60
C LEU A 291 -4.03 -6.24 12.99
N PRO A 292 -4.19 -5.66 14.20
CA PRO A 292 -5.47 -5.17 14.74
C PRO A 292 -5.87 -3.81 14.13
N SER A 293 -5.69 -3.65 12.82
CA SER A 293 -5.99 -2.44 12.06
C SER A 293 -7.44 -2.02 12.25
N ARG A 294 -7.65 -0.74 12.57
CA ARG A 294 -8.99 -0.13 12.59
C ARG A 294 -9.63 -0.06 11.21
N GLN A 295 -8.78 -0.03 10.20
CA GLN A 295 -9.16 0.05 8.81
C GLN A 295 -8.02 -0.50 7.98
N GLU A 296 -8.34 -1.45 7.14
CA GLU A 296 -7.43 -2.07 6.21
C GLU A 296 -8.10 -2.09 4.84
N GLY A 297 -7.36 -1.76 3.77
CA GLY A 297 -7.86 -1.94 2.40
C GLY A 297 -7.88 -3.43 2.11
N PHE A 298 -6.76 -3.97 1.65
CA PHE A 298 -6.54 -5.42 1.61
C PHE A 298 -5.08 -5.67 1.96
N SER A 299 -4.83 -6.25 3.14
CA SER A 299 -3.48 -6.33 3.71
C SER A 299 -2.65 -7.36 2.97
N VAL A 300 -1.66 -6.87 2.23
CA VAL A 300 -0.62 -7.72 1.63
C VAL A 300 0.10 -8.53 2.71
N ALA A 301 0.36 -7.93 3.89
CA ALA A 301 1.02 -8.62 4.99
C ALA A 301 0.21 -9.80 5.55
N ILE A 302 -1.14 -9.71 5.56
CA ILE A 302 -1.99 -10.86 5.93
C ILE A 302 -1.90 -11.94 4.85
N THR A 303 -1.98 -11.56 3.57
CA THR A 303 -1.87 -12.52 2.46
C THR A 303 -0.54 -13.27 2.48
N GLU A 304 0.56 -12.55 2.76
CA GLU A 304 1.90 -13.13 2.91
C GLU A 304 2.04 -14.05 4.13
N ALA A 305 1.28 -13.80 5.21
CA ALA A 305 1.31 -14.62 6.42
C ALA A 305 0.52 -15.94 6.28
N VAL A 306 -0.46 -15.99 5.37
CA VAL A 306 -1.35 -17.15 5.16
C VAL A 306 -0.89 -18.03 3.99
N GLY A 307 -0.18 -17.47 3.03
CA GLY A 307 0.39 -18.20 1.89
C GLY A 307 1.58 -19.04 2.28
#